data_AF-A0A833A507-F1
#
_entry.id   AF-A0A833A507-F1
#
_cell.length_a   1.000
_cell.length_b   1.000
_cell.length_c   1.000
_cell.angle_alpha   90.00
_cell.angle_beta   90.00
_cell.angle_gamma   90.00
#
_symmetry.space_group_name_H-M   'P 1'
#
loop_
_entity.id
_entity.type
_entity.pdbx_description
1 polymer ?
#
loop_
_entity_poly.entity_id
_entity_poly.type
_entity_poly.pdbx_seq_one_letter_code
_entity_poly.pdbx_strand_id
1 'polypeptide(L)'
;MVRYESSRLCLLMPASIARWLAPGEKLVLKLLREPDHVDGIDIAERDSFLLWRLWEGERIQVWPPWRKEVRLVRSDPVRGKPVYEYVIVAREAVFEEDYQEIVALEQYHYASKEEIVAIWKCPICGKYFQSNVQPSCPEDGVPAKLQEIRGSLPSSRFLILELAVKEPHEPRVVGYVRVDTPIPLMHRRITINGSVRIEKMIREKVFPKDWFHPTFWPLAYTRRLEIIRRYKQLAELYGSKRIARAVVGEEIAEEALRRTNTAAARIARVVIHPDYRGDGLGVLAVRLAIQWIAERRIPEMKRKKHVVETIAQMARYNPFFEKAGFVYMWDTASGRPVLMYPLTEEARKKIEEFLNVDPIARQHKGKLFVSRFGVVDKLDGPIIFENVTKRYRSVLDISKLSKELQDVLRAFGAERRVVERYVLRD
;
A
#
# COMPACT_ATOMS: atom_id res chain seq x y z
N MET A 1 3.95 -15.08 20.32
CA MET A 1 3.44 -16.05 21.32
C MET A 1 2.24 -15.45 22.04
N VAL A 2 1.28 -16.27 22.39
CA VAL A 2 0.11 -15.94 23.22
C VAL A 2 0.09 -16.87 24.43
N ARG A 3 -0.47 -16.40 25.55
CA ARG A 3 -0.81 -17.29 26.66
C ARG A 3 -2.19 -17.87 26.38
N TYR A 4 -2.27 -19.19 26.24
CA TYR A 4 -3.50 -19.91 25.97
C TYR A 4 -3.70 -20.92 27.10
N GLU A 5 -4.78 -20.76 27.86
CA GLU A 5 -5.02 -21.54 29.09
C GLU A 5 -3.81 -21.47 30.05
N SER A 6 -3.16 -22.61 30.32
CA SER A 6 -1.95 -22.74 31.13
C SER A 6 -0.65 -22.87 30.33
N SER A 7 -0.71 -22.90 28.99
CA SER A 7 0.46 -23.09 28.11
C SER A 7 0.82 -21.84 27.28
N ARG A 8 2.00 -21.89 26.65
CA ARG A 8 2.47 -20.87 25.70
C ARG A 8 2.29 -21.40 24.29
N LEU A 9 1.54 -20.66 23.48
CA LEU A 9 1.25 -21.01 22.10
C LEU A 9 1.88 -19.99 21.14
N CYS A 10 2.64 -20.47 20.17
CA CYS A 10 3.20 -19.68 19.08
C CYS A 10 2.28 -19.75 17.86
N LEU A 11 1.62 -18.63 17.56
CA LEU A 11 0.80 -18.51 16.34
C LEU A 11 1.70 -18.05 15.18
N LEU A 12 1.86 -18.87 14.14
CA LEU A 12 2.65 -18.49 12.97
C LEU A 12 1.87 -17.47 12.12
N MET A 13 2.26 -16.20 12.19
CA MET A 13 1.67 -15.10 11.42
C MET A 13 2.73 -14.06 11.02
N PRO A 14 2.55 -13.33 9.91
CA PRO A 14 3.51 -12.32 9.47
C PRO A 14 3.56 -11.13 10.45
N ALA A 15 4.76 -10.55 10.60
CA ALA A 15 4.98 -9.40 11.47
C ALA A 15 4.13 -8.18 11.09
N SER A 16 3.79 -8.01 9.81
CA SER A 16 2.91 -6.94 9.31
C SER A 16 1.51 -6.96 9.93
N ILE A 17 1.06 -8.12 10.45
CA ILE A 17 -0.20 -8.29 11.18
C ILE A 17 0.07 -8.35 12.69
N ALA A 18 1.05 -9.15 13.12
CA ALA A 18 1.34 -9.37 14.55
C ALA A 18 1.67 -8.07 15.31
N ARG A 19 2.39 -7.13 14.67
CA ARG A 19 2.81 -5.85 15.29
C ARG A 19 1.65 -4.93 15.67
N TRP A 20 0.43 -5.20 15.19
CA TRP A 20 -0.78 -4.46 15.57
C TRP A 20 -1.43 -4.94 16.87
N LEU A 21 -0.96 -6.07 17.40
CA LEU A 21 -1.43 -6.66 18.65
C LEU A 21 -0.47 -6.26 19.76
N ALA A 22 -0.97 -5.66 20.83
CA ALA A 22 -0.15 -5.31 21.99
C ALA A 22 -0.12 -6.44 23.04
N PRO A 23 0.98 -6.58 23.80
CA PRO A 23 1.02 -7.45 24.97
C PRO A 23 -0.11 -7.13 25.96
N GLY A 24 -0.78 -8.16 26.46
CA GLY A 24 -1.90 -8.04 27.39
C GLY A 24 -3.29 -7.88 26.73
N GLU A 25 -3.37 -7.73 25.41
CA GLU A 25 -4.66 -7.73 24.72
C GLU A 25 -5.35 -9.11 24.79
N LYS A 26 -6.66 -9.09 24.99
CA LYS A 26 -7.50 -10.30 24.96
C LYS A 26 -7.97 -10.54 23.53
N LEU A 27 -7.66 -11.72 23.01
CA LEU A 27 -8.02 -12.17 21.68
C LEU A 27 -8.93 -13.39 21.78
N VAL A 28 -9.77 -13.59 20.77
CA VAL A 28 -10.53 -14.82 20.59
C VAL A 28 -9.75 -15.68 19.61
N LEU A 29 -9.30 -16.83 20.07
CA LEU A 29 -8.59 -17.83 19.27
C LEU A 29 -9.50 -19.03 19.06
N LYS A 30 -9.56 -19.54 17.83
CA LYS A 30 -10.13 -20.85 17.53
C LYS A 30 -9.06 -21.68 16.82
N LEU A 31 -8.65 -22.77 17.44
CA LEU A 31 -7.81 -23.78 16.80
C LEU A 31 -8.68 -24.65 15.89
N LEU A 32 -8.18 -24.91 14.69
CA LEU A 32 -8.77 -25.79 13.69
C LEU A 32 -8.09 -27.15 13.67
N ARG A 33 -6.82 -27.20 14.08
CA ARG A 33 -6.00 -28.39 14.26
C ARG A 33 -5.21 -28.26 15.58
N GLU A 34 -4.79 -29.39 16.11
CA GLU A 34 -3.91 -29.41 17.28
C GLU A 34 -2.56 -28.75 16.95
N PRO A 35 -1.99 -27.93 17.85
CA PRO A 35 -0.66 -27.35 17.66
C PRO A 35 0.43 -28.42 17.70
N ASP A 36 1.49 -28.22 16.92
CA ASP A 36 2.68 -29.05 16.97
C ASP A 36 3.52 -28.69 18.20
N HIS A 37 4.03 -29.69 18.90
CA HIS A 37 4.89 -29.47 20.06
C HIS A 37 6.37 -29.56 19.67
N VAL A 38 7.09 -28.43 19.76
CA VAL A 38 8.51 -28.34 19.42
C VAL A 38 9.26 -27.62 20.53
N ASP A 39 10.28 -28.27 21.11
CA ASP A 39 11.16 -27.72 22.14
C ASP A 39 10.42 -27.05 23.33
N GLY A 40 9.31 -27.66 23.78
CA GLY A 40 8.53 -27.15 24.91
C GLY A 40 7.58 -25.99 24.57
N ILE A 41 7.39 -25.70 23.28
CA ILE A 41 6.49 -24.66 22.78
C ILE A 41 5.46 -25.27 21.83
N ASP A 42 4.19 -24.98 22.07
CA ASP A 42 3.11 -25.34 21.15
C ASP A 42 3.12 -24.37 19.97
N ILE A 43 3.08 -24.85 18.74
CA ILE A 43 3.15 -24.06 17.51
C ILE A 43 1.90 -24.31 16.66
N ALA A 44 1.13 -23.26 16.41
CA ALA A 44 -0.01 -23.31 15.49
C ALA A 44 0.43 -22.80 14.11
N GLU A 45 0.41 -23.69 13.11
CA GLU A 45 0.64 -23.37 11.71
C GLU A 45 -0.38 -22.35 11.16
N ARG A 46 -0.02 -21.67 10.06
CA ARG A 46 -0.79 -20.56 9.46
C ARG A 46 -2.26 -20.89 9.16
N ASP A 47 -2.56 -22.12 8.80
CA ASP A 47 -3.89 -22.60 8.42
C ASP A 47 -4.52 -23.50 9.50
N SER A 48 -3.92 -23.53 10.69
CA SER A 48 -4.42 -24.29 11.85
C SER A 48 -5.22 -23.45 12.84
N PHE A 49 -5.39 -22.13 12.62
CA PHE A 49 -6.11 -21.28 13.56
C PHE A 49 -6.86 -20.12 12.90
N LEU A 50 -7.82 -19.58 13.64
CA LEU A 50 -8.53 -18.34 13.36
C LEU A 50 -8.37 -17.39 14.55
N LEU A 51 -8.16 -16.11 14.27
CA LEU A 51 -7.91 -15.12 15.32
C LEU A 51 -8.82 -13.91 15.13
N TRP A 52 -9.49 -13.50 16.20
CA TRP A 52 -10.27 -12.27 16.26
C TRP A 52 -9.82 -11.38 17.40
N ARG A 53 -9.84 -10.08 17.15
CA ARG A 53 -9.74 -9.06 18.19
C ARG A 53 -11.12 -8.67 18.66
N LEU A 54 -11.28 -8.48 19.96
CA LEU A 54 -12.47 -7.84 20.54
C LEU A 54 -12.18 -6.35 20.70
N TRP A 55 -13.00 -5.51 20.09
CA TRP A 55 -12.89 -4.06 20.23
C TRP A 55 -14.29 -3.45 20.38
N GLU A 56 -14.53 -2.75 21.49
CA GLU A 56 -15.83 -2.12 21.77
C GLU A 56 -17.02 -3.09 21.64
N GLY A 57 -16.82 -4.35 22.05
CA GLY A 57 -17.85 -5.41 21.98
C GLY A 57 -17.97 -6.11 20.62
N GLU A 58 -17.29 -5.63 19.58
CA GLU A 58 -17.33 -6.23 18.24
C GLU A 58 -16.13 -7.15 17.99
N ARG A 59 -16.36 -8.27 17.29
CA ARG A 59 -15.33 -9.22 16.85
C ARG A 59 -14.78 -8.81 15.49
N ILE A 60 -13.49 -8.55 15.42
CA ILE A 60 -12.78 -8.18 14.18
C ILE A 60 -11.85 -9.30 13.81
N GLN A 61 -12.01 -9.86 12.62
CA GLN A 61 -11.15 -10.95 12.18
C GLN A 61 -9.75 -10.43 11.84
N VAL A 62 -8.74 -10.92 12.57
CA VAL A 62 -7.32 -10.62 12.36
C VAL A 62 -6.69 -11.67 11.44
N TRP A 63 -7.08 -12.94 11.61
CA TRP A 63 -6.53 -14.07 10.88
C TRP A 63 -7.62 -15.09 10.50
N PRO A 64 -7.61 -15.68 9.29
CA PRO A 64 -6.68 -15.45 8.18
C PRO A 64 -6.77 -14.03 7.57
N PRO A 65 -5.75 -13.63 6.79
CA PRO A 65 -5.74 -12.36 6.08
C PRO A 65 -6.92 -12.27 5.11
N TRP A 66 -7.34 -11.04 4.81
CA TRP A 66 -8.43 -10.83 3.86
C TRP A 66 -8.07 -11.35 2.46
N ARG A 67 -9.03 -12.02 1.82
CA ARG A 67 -8.94 -12.55 0.47
C ARG A 67 -10.31 -12.48 -0.19
N LYS A 68 -10.34 -12.09 -1.46
CA LYS A 68 -11.54 -12.07 -2.29
C LYS A 68 -11.20 -12.31 -3.75
N GLU A 69 -11.93 -13.22 -4.38
CA GLU A 69 -11.86 -13.45 -5.81
C GLU A 69 -12.97 -12.65 -6.51
N VAL A 70 -12.62 -11.95 -7.58
CA VAL A 70 -13.55 -11.15 -8.38
C VAL A 70 -13.24 -11.32 -9.85
N ARG A 71 -14.29 -11.39 -10.66
CA ARG A 71 -14.19 -11.37 -12.12
C ARG A 71 -14.38 -9.96 -12.65
N LEU A 72 -13.50 -9.56 -13.56
CA LEU A 72 -13.53 -8.27 -14.25
C LEU A 72 -13.68 -8.52 -15.75
N VAL A 73 -14.89 -8.30 -16.26
CA VAL A 73 -15.19 -8.41 -17.69
C VAL A 73 -14.83 -7.10 -18.38
N ARG A 74 -13.98 -7.18 -19.40
CA ARG A 74 -13.69 -6.05 -20.28
C ARG A 74 -14.65 -6.08 -21.45
N SER A 75 -15.54 -5.08 -21.51
CA SER A 75 -16.42 -4.90 -22.66
C SER A 75 -15.86 -3.91 -23.69
N ASP A 76 -16.18 -4.16 -24.95
CA ASP A 76 -16.00 -3.23 -26.06
C ASP A 76 -16.69 -1.90 -25.71
N PRO A 77 -15.97 -0.77 -25.70
CA PRO A 77 -16.52 0.51 -25.29
C PRO A 77 -17.60 1.06 -26.24
N VAL A 78 -17.68 0.54 -27.47
CA VAL A 78 -18.64 0.95 -28.51
C VAL A 78 -19.81 -0.03 -28.58
N ARG A 79 -19.52 -1.34 -28.62
CA ARG A 79 -20.52 -2.39 -28.83
C ARG A 79 -21.06 -3.02 -27.55
N GLY A 80 -20.42 -2.77 -26.41
CA GLY A 80 -20.79 -3.35 -25.10
C GLY A 80 -20.53 -4.85 -24.96
N LYS A 81 -20.07 -5.53 -26.02
CA LYS A 81 -19.79 -6.98 -26.01
C LYS A 81 -18.55 -7.30 -25.17
N PRO A 82 -18.53 -8.41 -24.41
CA PRO A 82 -17.33 -8.83 -23.70
C PRO A 82 -16.21 -9.16 -24.69
N VAL A 83 -15.01 -8.65 -24.43
CA VAL A 83 -13.79 -8.91 -25.22
C VAL A 83 -12.95 -9.97 -24.52
N TYR A 84 -12.70 -9.80 -23.22
CA TYR A 84 -12.01 -10.77 -22.37
C TYR A 84 -12.36 -10.55 -20.90
N GLU A 85 -11.96 -11.50 -20.04
CA GLU A 85 -12.22 -11.47 -18.59
C GLU A 85 -10.92 -11.69 -17.83
N TYR A 86 -10.76 -10.96 -16.72
CA TYR A 86 -9.75 -11.27 -15.70
C TYR A 86 -10.40 -11.92 -14.49
N VAL A 87 -9.78 -13.00 -13.99
CA VAL A 87 -10.07 -13.53 -12.66
C VAL A 87 -9.00 -12.99 -11.71
N ILE A 88 -9.40 -12.05 -10.85
CA ILE A 88 -8.51 -11.35 -9.92
C ILE A 88 -8.71 -11.89 -8.51
N VAL A 89 -7.62 -12.33 -7.90
CA VAL A 89 -7.57 -12.61 -6.46
C VAL A 89 -6.97 -11.41 -5.76
N ALA A 90 -7.80 -10.64 -5.06
CA ALA A 90 -7.32 -9.61 -4.17
C ALA A 90 -7.09 -10.19 -2.78
N ARG A 91 -5.88 -10.01 -2.23
CA ARG A 91 -5.55 -10.49 -0.89
C ARG A 91 -4.51 -9.62 -0.22
N GLU A 92 -4.42 -9.73 1.10
CA GLU A 92 -3.33 -9.08 1.82
C GLU A 92 -1.97 -9.69 1.45
N ALA A 93 -0.95 -8.82 1.35
CA ALA A 93 0.44 -9.25 1.23
C ALA A 93 0.91 -9.85 2.57
N VAL A 94 1.39 -11.09 2.52
CA VAL A 94 1.82 -11.83 3.72
C VAL A 94 3.12 -12.59 3.54
N PHE A 95 3.51 -12.87 2.29
CA PHE A 95 4.74 -13.55 1.95
C PHE A 95 5.82 -12.56 1.51
N GLU A 96 7.08 -12.95 1.60
CA GLU A 96 8.21 -12.10 1.22
C GLU A 96 8.19 -11.78 -0.28
N GLU A 97 7.80 -12.76 -1.09
CA GLU A 97 7.60 -12.66 -2.53
C GLU A 97 6.52 -11.63 -2.88
N ASP A 98 5.50 -11.46 -2.05
CA ASP A 98 4.47 -10.41 -2.27
C ASP A 98 5.09 -9.01 -2.18
N TYR A 99 5.97 -8.79 -1.22
CA TYR A 99 6.63 -7.50 -1.06
C TYR A 99 7.69 -7.26 -2.15
N GLN A 100 8.35 -8.30 -2.64
CA GLN A 100 9.24 -8.20 -3.80
C GLN A 100 8.48 -7.76 -5.05
N GLU A 101 7.29 -8.32 -5.31
CA GLU A 101 6.40 -7.88 -6.41
C GLU A 101 5.94 -6.42 -6.23
N ILE A 102 5.60 -6.01 -5.01
CA ILE A 102 5.25 -4.61 -4.72
C ILE A 102 6.43 -3.66 -5.03
N VAL A 103 7.66 -4.07 -4.68
CA VAL A 103 8.88 -3.31 -4.99
C VAL A 103 9.08 -3.21 -6.51
N ALA A 104 8.87 -4.29 -7.26
CA ALA A 104 8.93 -4.28 -8.72
C ALA A 104 7.87 -3.34 -9.33
N LEU A 105 6.64 -3.37 -8.83
CA LEU A 105 5.56 -2.47 -9.27
C LEU A 105 5.88 -0.99 -8.99
N GLU A 106 6.49 -0.67 -7.85
CA GLU A 106 6.92 0.70 -7.54
C GLU A 106 7.99 1.22 -8.50
N GLN A 107 8.92 0.38 -8.96
CA GLN A 107 9.92 0.77 -9.96
C GLN A 107 9.26 1.20 -11.28
N TYR A 108 8.23 0.48 -11.73
CA TYR A 108 7.44 0.90 -12.90
C TYR A 108 6.68 2.21 -12.69
N HIS A 109 6.33 2.55 -11.45
CA HIS A 109 5.64 3.80 -11.14
C HIS A 109 6.56 5.01 -11.15
N TYR A 110 7.81 4.88 -10.68
CA TYR A 110 8.78 5.97 -10.63
C TYR A 110 9.48 6.25 -11.96
N ALA A 111 9.28 5.40 -12.98
CA ALA A 111 9.81 5.58 -14.34
C ALA A 111 11.33 5.80 -14.45
N SER A 112 12.10 5.54 -13.38
CA SER A 112 13.55 5.62 -13.33
C SER A 112 14.13 4.36 -12.68
N LYS A 113 15.03 3.68 -13.39
CA LYS A 113 15.73 2.48 -12.89
C LYS A 113 16.70 2.79 -11.75
N GLU A 114 17.11 4.04 -11.61
CA GLU A 114 18.13 4.47 -10.64
C GLU A 114 17.54 4.81 -9.27
N GLU A 115 16.23 5.00 -9.19
CA GLU A 115 15.59 5.42 -7.95
C GLU A 115 15.43 4.22 -7.02
N ILE A 116 16.16 4.24 -5.89
CA ILE A 116 16.05 3.16 -4.90
C ILE A 116 14.71 3.26 -4.18
N VAL A 117 13.92 2.18 -4.20
CA VAL A 117 12.58 2.14 -3.60
C VAL A 117 12.49 1.29 -2.34
N ALA A 118 13.49 0.51 -1.96
CA ALA A 118 13.43 -0.35 -0.77
C ALA A 118 14.66 -0.22 0.16
N ILE A 119 14.39 -0.43 1.45
CA ILE A 119 15.38 -0.55 2.52
C ILE A 119 15.25 -1.97 3.09
N TRP A 120 16.39 -2.62 3.27
CA TRP A 120 16.51 -4.00 3.76
C TRP A 120 17.31 -4.00 5.06
N LYS A 121 17.11 -4.99 5.91
CA LYS A 121 17.80 -5.17 7.19
C LYS A 121 18.35 -6.59 7.29
N CYS A 122 19.61 -6.75 7.65
CA CYS A 122 20.17 -8.07 7.98
C CYS A 122 19.47 -8.62 9.23
N PRO A 123 18.95 -9.87 9.22
CA PRO A 123 18.36 -10.47 10.40
C PRO A 123 19.37 -10.82 11.51
N ILE A 124 20.67 -10.92 11.18
CA ILE A 124 21.73 -11.31 12.11
C ILE A 124 22.41 -10.07 12.71
N CYS A 125 23.20 -9.33 11.92
CA CYS A 125 23.91 -8.15 12.43
C CYS A 125 23.04 -6.87 12.53
N GLY A 126 21.82 -6.87 11.98
CA GLY A 126 20.90 -5.74 12.04
C GLY A 126 21.22 -4.56 11.11
N LYS A 127 22.26 -4.65 10.26
CA LYS A 127 22.64 -3.58 9.31
C LYS A 127 21.60 -3.33 8.25
N TYR A 128 21.50 -2.09 7.80
CA TYR A 128 20.54 -1.65 6.80
C TYR A 128 21.18 -1.43 5.43
N PHE A 129 20.46 -1.79 4.38
CA PHE A 129 20.90 -1.69 3.00
C PHE A 129 19.84 -1.02 2.12
N GLN A 130 20.28 -0.28 1.12
CA GLN A 130 19.40 0.36 0.13
C GLN A 130 19.54 -0.38 -1.19
N SER A 131 18.48 -1.02 -1.64
CA SER A 131 18.51 -1.80 -2.88
C SER A 131 17.11 -1.99 -3.44
N ASN A 132 17.04 -2.12 -4.76
CA ASN A 132 15.83 -2.43 -5.53
C ASN A 132 15.57 -3.93 -5.66
N VAL A 133 16.59 -4.75 -5.37
CA VAL A 133 16.54 -6.22 -5.28
C VAL A 133 16.96 -6.63 -3.88
N GLN A 134 16.54 -7.81 -3.42
CA GLN A 134 16.94 -8.33 -2.12
C GLN A 134 18.47 -8.49 -2.07
N PRO A 135 19.18 -7.76 -1.21
CA PRO A 135 20.62 -7.91 -1.06
C PRO A 135 20.95 -9.03 -0.06
N SER A 136 22.09 -9.68 -0.23
CA SER A 136 22.70 -10.48 0.84
C SER A 136 23.55 -9.59 1.74
N CYS A 137 23.57 -9.88 3.04
CA CYS A 137 24.45 -9.19 3.99
C CYS A 137 25.92 -9.48 3.62
N PRO A 138 26.76 -8.45 3.43
CA PRO A 138 28.18 -8.66 3.14
C PRO A 138 28.97 -9.34 4.28
N GLU A 139 28.48 -9.25 5.52
CA GLU A 139 29.18 -9.77 6.70
C GLU A 139 28.69 -11.18 7.09
N ASP A 140 27.38 -11.40 7.00
CA ASP A 140 26.76 -12.65 7.46
C ASP A 140 26.39 -13.59 6.30
N GLY A 141 26.49 -13.15 5.05
CA GLY A 141 26.12 -13.93 3.86
C GLY A 141 24.62 -14.21 3.69
N VAL A 142 23.78 -13.88 4.67
CA VAL A 142 22.34 -14.19 4.64
C VAL A 142 21.51 -13.15 3.85
N PRO A 143 20.40 -13.57 3.21
CA PRO A 143 19.47 -12.63 2.57
C PRO A 143 18.89 -11.63 3.57
N ALA A 144 18.99 -10.33 3.26
CA ALA A 144 18.43 -9.28 4.09
C ALA A 144 16.89 -9.27 3.98
N LYS A 145 16.20 -8.96 5.08
CA LYS A 145 14.74 -8.89 5.12
C LYS A 145 14.27 -7.49 4.76
N LEU A 146 13.16 -7.39 4.03
CA LEU A 146 12.60 -6.10 3.65
C LEU A 146 12.15 -5.34 4.90
N GLN A 147 12.66 -4.13 5.09
CA GLN A 147 12.31 -3.26 6.20
C GLN A 147 11.26 -2.22 5.78
N GLU A 148 11.50 -1.51 4.67
CA GLU A 148 10.65 -0.39 4.27
C GLU A 148 10.58 -0.30 2.74
N ILE A 149 9.37 -0.18 2.21
CA ILE A 149 9.13 0.27 0.84
C ILE A 149 8.96 1.80 0.88
N ARG A 150 9.56 2.53 -0.04
CA ARG A 150 9.68 3.99 -0.03
C ARG A 150 8.39 4.69 0.40
N GLY A 151 8.48 5.41 1.52
CA GLY A 151 7.38 6.23 2.02
C GLY A 151 6.21 5.42 2.58
N SER A 152 6.38 4.11 2.76
CA SER A 152 5.53 3.31 3.64
C SER A 152 5.85 3.63 5.10
N LEU A 153 4.82 3.61 5.92
CA LEU A 153 4.94 3.64 7.37
C LEU A 153 5.06 2.20 7.90
N PRO A 154 5.65 2.00 9.10
CA PRO A 154 5.53 0.74 9.83
C PRO A 154 4.07 0.28 10.03
N SER A 155 3.11 1.21 9.97
CA SER A 155 1.66 0.97 10.01
C SER A 155 1.03 0.60 8.65
N SER A 156 1.80 0.52 7.58
CA SER A 156 1.23 0.27 6.25
C SER A 156 0.78 -1.18 6.11
N ARG A 157 -0.40 -1.36 5.52
CA ARG A 157 -0.90 -2.67 5.08
C ARG A 157 -1.05 -2.65 3.56
N PHE A 158 -0.81 -3.78 2.93
CA PHE A 158 -0.78 -3.88 1.47
C PHE A 158 -1.80 -4.92 1.00
N LEU A 159 -2.63 -4.52 0.05
CA LEU A 159 -3.51 -5.40 -0.71
C LEU A 159 -2.90 -5.60 -2.08
N ILE A 160 -2.70 -6.83 -2.51
CA ILE A 160 -2.22 -7.17 -3.85
C ILE A 160 -3.37 -7.71 -4.71
N LEU A 161 -3.27 -7.51 -6.03
CA LEU A 161 -4.17 -8.06 -7.03
C LEU A 161 -3.39 -9.07 -7.86
N GLU A 162 -3.74 -10.33 -7.72
CA GLU A 162 -3.13 -11.45 -8.45
C GLU A 162 -4.02 -11.88 -9.60
N LEU A 163 -3.41 -12.27 -10.72
CA LEU A 163 -4.11 -13.01 -11.78
C LEU A 163 -4.25 -14.46 -11.34
N ALA A 164 -5.48 -14.95 -11.20
CA ALA A 164 -5.74 -16.36 -10.88
C ALA A 164 -5.38 -17.29 -12.05
N VAL A 165 -5.70 -16.83 -13.26
CA VAL A 165 -5.33 -17.47 -14.52
C VAL A 165 -4.43 -16.50 -15.25
N LYS A 166 -3.23 -16.97 -15.60
CA LYS A 166 -2.21 -16.13 -16.23
C LYS A 166 -1.46 -16.92 -17.28
N GLU A 167 -1.10 -16.25 -18.36
CA GLU A 167 -0.15 -16.79 -19.32
C GLU A 167 1.27 -16.79 -18.72
N PRO A 168 2.21 -17.60 -19.23
CA PRO A 168 3.57 -17.63 -18.72
C PRO A 168 4.24 -16.24 -18.71
N HIS A 169 3.85 -15.37 -19.64
CA HIS A 169 4.39 -14.02 -19.82
C HIS A 169 3.80 -12.96 -18.92
N GLU A 170 2.68 -13.27 -18.28
CA GLU A 170 1.99 -12.34 -17.42
C GLU A 170 2.57 -12.36 -15.99
N PRO A 171 2.69 -11.17 -15.36
CA PRO A 171 3.13 -11.07 -13.99
C PRO A 171 2.12 -11.74 -13.06
N ARG A 172 2.61 -12.29 -11.94
CA ARG A 172 1.72 -12.85 -10.90
C ARG A 172 0.83 -11.77 -10.29
N VAL A 173 1.44 -10.62 -9.95
CA VAL A 173 0.76 -9.48 -9.33
C VAL A 173 0.64 -8.34 -10.34
N VAL A 174 -0.58 -7.95 -10.68
CA VAL A 174 -0.87 -6.89 -11.65
C VAL A 174 -1.08 -5.52 -11.01
N GLY A 175 -1.21 -5.47 -9.69
CA GLY A 175 -1.35 -4.22 -8.97
C GLY A 175 -1.38 -4.39 -7.47
N TYR A 176 -1.27 -3.27 -6.76
CA TYR A 176 -1.38 -3.25 -5.32
C TYR A 176 -1.96 -1.91 -4.80
N VAL A 177 -2.52 -1.97 -3.60
CA VAL A 177 -3.02 -0.81 -2.85
C VAL A 177 -2.34 -0.77 -1.49
N ARG A 178 -1.81 0.40 -1.13
CA ARG A 178 -1.27 0.67 0.20
C ARG A 178 -2.28 1.43 1.03
N VAL A 179 -2.60 0.89 2.19
CA VAL A 179 -3.46 1.53 3.18
C VAL A 179 -2.63 1.90 4.40
N ASP A 180 -2.65 3.18 4.72
CA ASP A 180 -1.97 3.76 5.87
C ASP A 180 -3.02 4.34 6.83
N THR A 181 -2.58 4.72 8.03
CA THR A 181 -3.35 5.61 8.89
C THR A 181 -3.44 7.01 8.26
N PRO A 182 -4.43 7.84 8.64
CA PRO A 182 -4.51 9.22 8.16
C PRO A 182 -3.26 10.05 8.47
N ILE A 183 -2.95 11.05 7.66
CA ILE A 183 -1.89 12.01 8.04
C ILE A 183 -2.30 12.80 9.29
N PRO A 184 -1.38 13.17 10.19
CA PRO A 184 -1.74 13.83 11.45
C PRO A 184 -2.29 15.25 11.28
N LEU A 185 -1.81 15.97 10.26
CA LEU A 185 -2.13 17.38 10.07
C LEU A 185 -2.54 17.57 8.62
N MET A 186 -3.70 18.19 8.43
CA MET A 186 -4.18 18.54 7.10
C MET A 186 -4.59 20.02 7.08
N HIS A 187 -4.04 20.75 6.13
CA HIS A 187 -4.34 22.16 5.90
C HIS A 187 -4.87 22.30 4.49
N ARG A 188 -5.84 23.20 4.30
CA ARG A 188 -6.45 23.49 3.00
C ARG A 188 -5.81 24.70 2.36
N ARG A 189 -5.53 24.61 1.06
CA ARG A 189 -5.20 25.77 0.24
C ARG A 189 -6.50 26.40 -0.28
N ILE A 190 -6.63 27.71 -0.09
CA ILE A 190 -7.73 28.52 -0.58
C ILE A 190 -7.15 29.60 -1.50
N THR A 191 -7.74 29.80 -2.67
CA THR A 191 -7.36 30.89 -3.57
C THR A 191 -8.51 31.89 -3.62
N ILE A 192 -8.28 33.12 -3.14
CA ILE A 192 -9.25 34.23 -3.16
C ILE A 192 -8.60 35.39 -3.91
N ASN A 193 -9.21 35.84 -5.01
CA ASN A 193 -8.73 36.98 -5.82
C ASN A 193 -7.24 36.87 -6.21
N GLY A 194 -6.79 35.66 -6.58
CA GLY A 194 -5.39 35.38 -6.93
C GLY A 194 -4.43 35.22 -5.73
N SER A 195 -4.85 35.62 -4.52
CA SER A 195 -4.07 35.42 -3.29
C SER A 195 -4.30 34.03 -2.69
N VAL A 196 -3.22 33.37 -2.24
CA VAL A 196 -3.28 32.05 -1.62
C VAL A 196 -3.33 32.19 -0.11
N ARG A 197 -4.40 31.71 0.51
CA ARG A 197 -4.55 31.60 1.96
C ARG A 197 -4.52 30.13 2.38
N ILE A 198 -3.80 29.84 3.46
CA ILE A 198 -3.77 28.51 4.07
C ILE A 198 -4.73 28.48 5.25
N GLU A 199 -5.74 27.61 5.15
CA GLU A 199 -6.62 27.31 6.26
C GLU A 199 -6.09 26.08 7.03
N LYS A 200 -5.78 26.27 8.31
CA LYS A 200 -5.24 25.22 9.16
C LYS A 200 -6.34 24.27 9.63
N MET A 201 -5.96 23.01 9.82
CA MET A 201 -6.77 21.94 10.43
C MET A 201 -8.16 21.80 9.79
N ILE A 202 -8.24 21.86 8.46
CA ILE A 202 -9.52 21.81 7.73
C ILE A 202 -10.32 20.55 8.09
N ARG A 203 -9.63 19.43 8.30
CA ARG A 203 -10.27 18.15 8.52
C ARG A 203 -11.06 18.14 9.83
N GLU A 204 -10.47 18.69 10.90
CA GLU A 204 -11.09 18.83 12.22
C GLU A 204 -12.21 19.87 12.25
N LYS A 205 -12.33 20.73 11.23
CA LYS A 205 -13.47 21.63 11.05
C LYS A 205 -14.68 20.94 10.42
N VAL A 206 -14.46 19.89 9.64
CA VAL A 206 -15.50 19.16 8.91
C VAL A 206 -15.93 17.90 9.66
N PHE A 207 -14.99 17.23 10.31
CA PHE A 207 -15.19 15.94 10.94
C PHE A 207 -14.78 15.93 12.41
N PRO A 208 -15.35 15.02 13.22
CA PRO A 208 -14.89 14.80 14.59
C PRO A 208 -13.39 14.50 14.64
N LYS A 209 -12.68 15.16 15.55
CA LYS A 209 -11.23 15.04 15.69
C LYS A 209 -10.80 13.60 15.96
N ASP A 210 -11.57 12.88 16.76
CA ASP A 210 -11.30 11.49 17.13
C ASP A 210 -11.40 10.51 15.94
N TRP A 211 -11.97 10.91 14.80
CA TRP A 211 -11.93 10.05 13.60
C TRP A 211 -10.52 9.89 13.05
N PHE A 212 -9.68 10.90 13.23
CA PHE A 212 -8.34 10.94 12.65
C PHE A 212 -7.22 10.87 13.69
N HIS A 213 -7.57 10.95 14.97
CA HIS A 213 -6.63 10.97 16.07
C HIS A 213 -7.03 9.94 17.15
N PRO A 214 -6.05 9.29 17.80
CA PRO A 214 -4.62 9.35 17.53
C PRO A 214 -4.25 8.54 16.26
N THR A 215 -3.55 9.16 15.31
CA THR A 215 -2.97 8.46 14.15
C THR A 215 -1.54 7.99 14.46
N PHE A 216 -0.96 7.19 13.55
CA PHE A 216 0.45 6.85 13.57
C PHE A 216 1.26 8.14 13.39
N TRP A 217 1.71 8.68 14.52
CA TRP A 217 2.60 9.82 14.56
C TRP A 217 3.63 9.60 15.66
N PRO A 218 4.93 9.60 15.33
CA PRO A 218 5.99 9.51 16.32
C PRO A 218 5.86 10.69 17.29
N LEU A 219 5.37 10.39 18.50
CA LEU A 219 5.30 11.24 19.70
C LEU A 219 5.12 12.73 19.38
N ALA A 220 3.86 13.15 19.22
CA ALA A 220 3.50 14.54 19.03
C ALA A 220 4.10 15.41 20.16
N TYR A 221 5.13 16.17 19.81
CA TYR A 221 5.75 17.28 20.54
C TYR A 221 6.66 16.95 21.74
N THR A 222 6.31 16.01 22.63
CA THR A 222 7.01 15.85 23.91
C THR A 222 8.45 15.33 23.79
N ARG A 223 8.73 14.42 22.85
CA ARG A 223 10.09 13.88 22.60
C ARG A 223 10.72 14.35 21.28
N ARG A 224 10.19 15.42 20.68
CA ARG A 224 10.62 15.89 19.35
C ARG A 224 12.14 16.15 19.29
N LEU A 225 12.70 16.77 20.32
CA LEU A 225 14.13 17.09 20.37
C LEU A 225 15.00 15.83 20.44
N GLU A 226 14.60 14.84 21.24
CA GLU A 226 15.29 13.56 21.38
C GLU A 226 15.30 12.79 20.05
N ILE A 227 14.14 12.70 19.40
CA ILE A 227 13.98 12.05 18.08
C ILE A 227 14.88 12.72 17.03
N ILE A 228 14.95 14.06 17.03
CA ILE A 228 15.81 14.81 16.10
C ILE A 228 17.29 14.55 16.38
N ARG A 229 17.72 14.49 17.65
CA ARG A 229 19.11 14.17 18.01
C ARG A 229 19.48 12.75 17.56
N ARG A 230 18.62 11.78 17.86
CA ARG A 230 18.80 10.38 17.45
C ARG A 230 18.89 10.23 15.93
N TYR A 231 18.01 10.92 15.21
CA TYR A 231 18.05 10.99 13.75
C TYR A 231 19.38 11.56 13.21
N LYS A 232 19.90 12.65 13.80
CA LYS A 232 21.18 13.24 13.37
C LYS A 232 22.35 12.27 13.61
N GLN A 233 22.43 11.67 14.79
CA GLN A 233 23.45 10.67 15.13
C GLN A 233 23.44 9.50 14.15
N LEU A 234 22.26 8.96 13.83
CA LEU A 234 22.12 7.84 12.89
C LEU A 234 22.43 8.28 11.44
N ALA A 235 22.11 9.52 11.07
CA ALA A 235 22.43 10.04 9.73
C ALA A 235 23.94 10.17 9.52
N GLU A 236 24.69 10.52 10.57
CA GLU A 236 26.16 10.52 10.58
C GLU A 236 26.72 9.09 10.52
N LEU A 237 26.23 8.18 11.37
CA LEU A 237 26.68 6.79 11.43
C LEU A 237 26.50 6.03 10.11
N TYR A 238 25.32 6.15 9.50
CA TYR A 238 24.99 5.42 8.27
C TYR A 238 25.34 6.18 6.99
N GLY A 239 25.79 7.44 7.09
CA GLY A 239 25.96 8.34 5.93
C GLY A 239 24.67 8.56 5.11
N SER A 240 23.51 8.15 5.62
CA SER A 240 22.25 8.09 4.88
C SER A 240 21.08 8.56 5.73
N LYS A 241 20.58 9.76 5.41
CA LYS A 241 19.38 10.35 6.02
C LYS A 241 18.16 9.43 5.90
N ARG A 242 18.09 8.62 4.86
CA ARG A 242 16.95 7.72 4.63
C ARG A 242 17.00 6.50 5.55
N ILE A 243 18.19 5.88 5.71
CA ILE A 243 18.36 4.79 6.69
C ILE A 243 18.08 5.31 8.09
N ALA A 244 18.64 6.48 8.46
CA ALA A 244 18.39 7.10 9.75
C ALA A 244 16.89 7.30 10.05
N ARG A 245 16.08 7.72 9.06
CA ARG A 245 14.61 7.82 9.22
C ARG A 245 13.96 6.47 9.45
N ALA A 246 14.36 5.43 8.71
CA ALA A 246 13.81 4.09 8.86
C ALA A 246 14.12 3.52 10.26
N VAL A 247 15.35 3.68 10.74
CA VAL A 247 15.75 3.21 12.08
C VAL A 247 14.98 3.94 13.18
N VAL A 248 14.91 5.27 13.14
CA VAL A 248 14.14 6.05 14.11
C VAL A 248 12.65 5.72 14.04
N GLY A 249 12.13 5.52 12.83
CA GLY A 249 10.75 5.09 12.62
C GLY A 249 10.46 3.75 13.29
N GLU A 250 11.38 2.80 13.20
CA GLU A 250 11.30 1.48 13.83
C GLU A 250 11.37 1.58 15.37
N GLU A 251 12.30 2.38 15.91
CA GLU A 251 12.45 2.59 17.36
C GLU A 251 11.17 3.15 18.01
N ILE A 252 10.39 3.96 17.28
CA ILE A 252 9.17 4.60 17.79
C ILE A 252 7.90 3.83 17.37
N ALA A 253 8.02 2.89 16.43
CA ALA A 253 6.89 2.21 15.82
C ALA A 253 6.02 1.48 16.84
N GLU A 254 6.61 0.79 17.80
CA GLU A 254 5.86 -0.01 18.78
C GLU A 254 4.90 0.84 19.62
N GLU A 255 5.40 1.94 20.20
CA GLU A 255 4.57 2.86 20.98
C GLU A 255 3.50 3.54 20.11
N ALA A 256 3.87 3.94 18.89
CA ALA A 256 2.97 4.60 17.95
C ALA A 256 1.85 3.65 17.47
N LEU A 257 2.17 2.41 17.08
CA LEU A 257 1.20 1.39 16.66
C LEU A 257 0.22 1.05 17.79
N ARG A 258 0.72 0.91 19.02
CA ARG A 258 -0.12 0.66 20.20
C ARG A 258 -1.13 1.79 20.44
N ARG A 259 -0.70 3.06 20.35
CA ARG A 259 -1.57 4.22 20.58
C ARG A 259 -2.51 4.52 19.43
N THR A 260 -2.15 4.19 18.20
CA THR A 260 -2.94 4.50 17.01
C THR A 260 -4.34 3.89 17.15
N ASN A 261 -5.36 4.72 17.00
CA ASN A 261 -6.76 4.33 17.15
C ASN A 261 -7.70 5.26 16.35
N THR A 262 -7.61 5.20 15.02
CA THR A 262 -8.37 6.08 14.15
C THR A 262 -9.67 5.44 13.67
N ALA A 263 -10.69 6.27 13.43
CA ALA A 263 -11.94 5.90 12.77
C ALA A 263 -11.93 6.23 11.26
N ALA A 264 -10.76 6.56 10.71
CA ALA A 264 -10.55 6.79 9.29
C ALA A 264 -9.39 5.94 8.78
N ALA A 265 -9.29 5.76 7.46
CA ALA A 265 -8.16 5.09 6.82
C ALA A 265 -7.72 5.89 5.60
N ARG A 266 -6.47 5.73 5.17
CA ARG A 266 -5.95 6.42 4.00
C ARG A 266 -5.48 5.43 2.94
N ILE A 267 -6.06 5.48 1.76
CA ILE A 267 -5.44 4.86 0.56
C ILE A 267 -4.30 5.77 0.14
N ALA A 268 -3.09 5.40 0.55
CA ALA A 268 -1.89 6.19 0.33
C ALA A 268 -1.27 5.98 -1.05
N ARG A 269 -1.50 4.79 -1.64
CA ARG A 269 -0.91 4.41 -2.91
C ARG A 269 -1.80 3.40 -3.64
N VAL A 270 -1.92 3.56 -4.95
CA VAL A 270 -2.52 2.57 -5.86
C VAL A 270 -1.59 2.47 -7.07
N VAL A 271 -1.09 1.28 -7.35
CA VAL A 271 -0.19 1.04 -8.48
C VAL A 271 -0.72 -0.13 -9.28
N ILE A 272 -0.87 0.07 -10.58
CA ILE A 272 -1.23 -0.97 -11.55
C ILE A 272 -0.08 -1.10 -12.54
N HIS A 273 0.25 -2.34 -12.86
CA HIS A 273 1.24 -2.71 -13.86
C HIS A 273 0.96 -1.98 -15.19
N PRO A 274 1.96 -1.39 -15.87
CA PRO A 274 1.74 -0.56 -17.06
C PRO A 274 0.86 -1.19 -18.14
N ASP A 275 1.09 -2.47 -18.46
CA ASP A 275 0.32 -3.19 -19.49
C ASP A 275 -1.15 -3.43 -19.14
N TYR A 276 -1.52 -3.30 -17.88
CA TYR A 276 -2.87 -3.55 -17.36
C TYR A 276 -3.60 -2.24 -17.03
N ARG A 277 -2.99 -1.09 -17.34
CA ARG A 277 -3.62 0.22 -17.16
C ARG A 277 -4.63 0.45 -18.28
N GLY A 278 -5.80 0.97 -17.91
CA GLY A 278 -6.90 1.23 -18.86
C GLY A 278 -8.04 0.22 -18.78
N ASP A 279 -7.78 -0.96 -18.20
CA ASP A 279 -8.75 -2.06 -18.16
C ASP A 279 -9.72 -2.02 -16.98
N GLY A 280 -9.66 -0.96 -16.17
CA GLY A 280 -10.53 -0.79 -15.00
C GLY A 280 -9.99 -1.42 -13.72
N LEU A 281 -8.83 -2.10 -13.76
CA LEU A 281 -8.18 -2.68 -12.58
C LEU A 281 -7.89 -1.66 -11.47
N GLY A 282 -7.62 -0.40 -11.81
CA GLY A 282 -7.46 0.66 -10.81
C GLY A 282 -8.74 0.95 -10.01
N VAL A 283 -9.90 0.97 -10.67
CA VAL A 283 -11.20 1.15 -10.00
C VAL A 283 -11.52 -0.08 -9.15
N LEU A 284 -11.28 -1.28 -9.69
CA LEU A 284 -11.46 -2.54 -8.97
C LEU A 284 -10.60 -2.57 -7.70
N ALA A 285 -9.31 -2.25 -7.81
CA ALA A 285 -8.36 -2.23 -6.69
C ALA A 285 -8.84 -1.31 -5.56
N VAL A 286 -9.30 -0.10 -5.89
CA VAL A 286 -9.84 0.84 -4.90
C VAL A 286 -11.11 0.30 -4.24
N ARG A 287 -12.04 -0.29 -5.00
CA ARG A 287 -13.27 -0.89 -4.45
C ARG A 287 -12.98 -2.05 -3.50
N LEU A 288 -12.02 -2.91 -3.85
CA LEU A 288 -11.61 -4.03 -3.00
C LEU A 288 -10.89 -3.54 -1.74
N ALA A 289 -10.07 -2.48 -1.84
CA ALA A 289 -9.48 -1.85 -0.68
C ALA A 289 -10.52 -1.23 0.26
N ILE A 290 -11.58 -0.59 -0.27
CA ILE A 290 -12.70 -0.08 0.55
C ILE A 290 -13.35 -1.23 1.34
N GLN A 291 -13.66 -2.35 0.67
CA GLN A 291 -14.26 -3.52 1.32
C GLN A 291 -13.35 -4.09 2.41
N TRP A 292 -12.07 -4.27 2.09
CA TRP A 292 -11.06 -4.73 3.03
C TRP A 292 -10.94 -3.81 4.26
N ILE A 293 -10.91 -2.49 4.06
CA ILE A 293 -10.89 -1.49 5.13
C ILE A 293 -12.15 -1.59 5.99
N ALA A 294 -13.33 -1.71 5.37
CA ALA A 294 -14.60 -1.77 6.09
C ALA A 294 -14.73 -3.05 6.94
N GLU A 295 -14.39 -4.20 6.36
CA GLU A 295 -14.53 -5.51 6.99
C GLU A 295 -13.46 -5.75 8.07
N ARG A 296 -12.21 -5.38 7.80
CA ARG A 296 -11.06 -5.68 8.67
C ARG A 296 -10.56 -4.49 9.47
N ARG A 297 -11.15 -3.30 9.29
CA ARG A 297 -10.79 -2.05 10.00
C ARG A 297 -9.32 -1.67 9.87
N ILE A 298 -8.82 -1.83 8.65
CA ILE A 298 -7.42 -1.63 8.29
C ILE A 298 -7.03 -0.15 8.40
N PRO A 299 -5.81 0.16 8.85
CA PRO A 299 -4.73 -0.78 9.15
C PRO A 299 -4.70 -1.36 10.57
N GLU A 300 -5.34 -0.72 11.55
CA GLU A 300 -5.13 -1.00 12.97
C GLU A 300 -5.94 -2.18 13.52
N MET A 301 -7.02 -2.58 12.82
CA MET A 301 -7.96 -3.61 13.28
C MET A 301 -8.56 -3.26 14.66
N LYS A 302 -8.96 -1.99 14.85
CA LYS A 302 -9.53 -1.44 16.11
C LYS A 302 -10.91 -0.85 15.86
N ARG A 303 -11.02 0.48 15.80
CA ARG A 303 -12.28 1.20 15.61
C ARG A 303 -12.87 1.00 14.23
N LYS A 304 -14.20 0.99 14.19
CA LYS A 304 -14.95 0.99 12.94
C LYS A 304 -14.59 2.22 12.11
N LYS A 305 -14.42 2.02 10.81
CA LYS A 305 -14.00 3.09 9.89
C LYS A 305 -15.23 3.83 9.36
N HIS A 306 -15.25 5.15 9.51
CA HIS A 306 -16.29 6.04 9.01
C HIS A 306 -15.98 6.57 7.62
N VAL A 307 -14.70 6.83 7.32
CA VAL A 307 -14.28 7.47 6.07
C VAL A 307 -12.94 6.94 5.60
N VAL A 308 -12.78 6.82 4.28
CA VAL A 308 -11.50 6.55 3.62
C VAL A 308 -11.05 7.79 2.88
N GLU A 309 -9.84 8.27 3.14
CA GLU A 309 -9.26 9.42 2.43
C GLU A 309 -8.16 9.00 1.45
N THR A 310 -7.93 9.83 0.43
CA THR A 310 -6.74 9.74 -0.42
C THR A 310 -6.24 11.14 -0.79
N ILE A 311 -4.93 11.25 -1.02
CA ILE A 311 -4.28 12.49 -1.45
C ILE A 311 -3.51 12.16 -2.72
N ALA A 312 -4.06 12.53 -3.88
CA ALA A 312 -3.58 12.00 -5.15
C ALA A 312 -3.58 13.06 -6.25
N GLN A 313 -2.41 13.63 -6.59
CA GLN A 313 -2.28 14.59 -7.70
C GLN A 313 -2.82 14.02 -9.03
N MET A 314 -2.62 12.72 -9.24
CA MET A 314 -3.10 12.01 -10.43
C MET A 314 -4.63 12.01 -10.58
N ALA A 315 -5.40 12.22 -9.50
CA ALA A 315 -6.85 12.26 -9.55
C ALA A 315 -7.39 13.45 -10.38
N ARG A 316 -6.58 14.49 -10.62
CA ARG A 316 -6.93 15.57 -11.55
C ARG A 316 -6.96 15.12 -13.01
N TYR A 317 -6.20 14.10 -13.35
CA TYR A 317 -5.99 13.64 -14.72
C TYR A 317 -6.69 12.31 -15.02
N ASN A 318 -7.05 11.56 -13.99
CA ASN A 318 -7.75 10.29 -14.14
C ASN A 318 -8.84 10.14 -13.05
N PRO A 319 -10.13 10.02 -13.43
CA PRO A 319 -11.24 9.97 -12.49
C PRO A 319 -11.42 8.59 -11.84
N PHE A 320 -10.41 7.72 -11.78
CA PHE A 320 -10.62 6.35 -11.27
C PHE A 320 -11.07 6.31 -9.80
N PHE A 321 -10.62 7.25 -8.96
CA PHE A 321 -11.13 7.40 -7.59
C PHE A 321 -12.60 7.84 -7.58
N GLU A 322 -12.97 8.82 -8.42
CA GLU A 322 -14.37 9.27 -8.55
C GLU A 322 -15.28 8.16 -9.09
N LYS A 323 -14.81 7.36 -10.08
CA LYS A 323 -15.49 6.15 -10.57
C LYS A 323 -15.62 5.05 -9.51
N ALA A 324 -14.71 5.03 -8.53
CA ALA A 324 -14.81 4.17 -7.36
C ALA A 324 -15.77 4.71 -6.28
N GLY A 325 -16.24 5.96 -6.42
CA GLY A 325 -17.20 6.60 -5.53
C GLY A 325 -16.60 7.61 -4.56
N PHE A 326 -15.31 7.95 -4.69
CA PHE A 326 -14.72 9.04 -3.91
C PHE A 326 -15.24 10.39 -4.40
N VAL A 327 -15.40 11.33 -3.48
CA VAL A 327 -15.73 12.72 -3.80
C VAL A 327 -14.58 13.64 -3.43
N TYR A 328 -14.38 14.66 -4.25
CA TYR A 328 -13.38 15.70 -4.03
C TYR A 328 -13.78 16.65 -2.91
N MET A 329 -12.89 16.86 -1.95
CA MET A 329 -13.16 17.68 -0.78
C MET A 329 -12.45 19.04 -0.88
N TRP A 330 -11.13 19.03 -1.03
CA TRP A 330 -10.30 20.25 -1.09
C TRP A 330 -8.88 19.93 -1.56
N ASP A 331 -8.09 20.98 -1.81
CA ASP A 331 -6.65 20.85 -1.99
C ASP A 331 -5.91 21.03 -0.66
N THR A 332 -4.88 20.21 -0.44
CA THR A 332 -3.93 20.40 0.66
C THR A 332 -3.21 21.75 0.52
N ALA A 333 -2.53 22.21 1.58
CA ALA A 333 -1.67 23.39 1.52
C ALA A 333 -0.64 23.34 0.37
N SER A 334 -0.18 22.15 0.00
CA SER A 334 0.72 21.91 -1.14
C SER A 334 0.03 21.82 -2.51
N GLY A 335 -1.29 22.01 -2.58
CA GLY A 335 -2.07 21.98 -3.82
C GLY A 335 -2.45 20.58 -4.32
N ARG A 336 -2.26 19.55 -3.49
CA ARG A 336 -2.63 18.17 -3.86
C ARG A 336 -4.10 17.93 -3.50
N PRO A 337 -4.91 17.35 -4.40
CA PRO A 337 -6.32 17.14 -4.13
C PRO A 337 -6.52 16.02 -3.11
N VAL A 338 -7.49 16.26 -2.22
CA VAL A 338 -7.98 15.32 -1.23
C VAL A 338 -9.34 14.83 -1.67
N LEU A 339 -9.49 13.51 -1.76
CA LEU A 339 -10.76 12.88 -2.02
C LEU A 339 -11.14 11.96 -0.85
N MET A 340 -12.43 11.82 -0.59
CA MET A 340 -12.94 10.99 0.50
C MET A 340 -14.09 10.08 0.05
N TYR A 341 -14.17 8.90 0.66
CA TYR A 341 -15.24 7.94 0.49
C TYR A 341 -15.93 7.68 1.84
N PRO A 342 -17.25 7.91 1.96
CA PRO A 342 -17.99 7.62 3.20
C PRO A 342 -18.26 6.12 3.33
N LEU A 343 -17.79 5.51 4.42
CA LEU A 343 -18.13 4.13 4.80
C LEU A 343 -19.41 4.05 5.64
N THR A 344 -19.83 5.17 6.24
CA THR A 344 -20.99 5.26 7.12
C THR A 344 -21.92 6.39 6.68
N GLU A 345 -23.19 6.28 7.07
CA GLU A 345 -24.18 7.32 6.82
C GLU A 345 -23.80 8.66 7.49
N GLU A 346 -23.22 8.60 8.69
CA GLU A 346 -22.73 9.80 9.37
C GLU A 346 -21.65 10.52 8.55
N ALA A 347 -20.68 9.79 8.00
CA ALA A 347 -19.64 10.36 7.15
C ALA A 347 -20.23 10.93 5.86
N ARG A 348 -21.22 10.26 5.27
CA ARG A 348 -21.93 10.73 4.06
C ARG A 348 -22.59 12.08 4.32
N LYS A 349 -23.37 12.20 5.40
CA LYS A 349 -24.05 13.45 5.79
C LYS A 349 -23.07 14.60 6.01
N LYS A 350 -21.96 14.36 6.72
CA LYS A 350 -20.93 15.40 6.96
C LYS A 350 -20.25 15.85 5.67
N ILE A 351 -19.97 14.93 4.76
CA ILE A 351 -19.43 15.24 3.44
C ILE A 351 -20.42 16.09 2.64
N GLU A 352 -21.69 15.69 2.57
CA GLU A 352 -22.73 16.41 1.84
C GLU A 352 -22.98 17.82 2.43
N GLU A 353 -23.05 17.93 3.75
CA GLU A 353 -23.15 19.21 4.46
C GLU A 353 -22.00 20.14 4.08
N PHE A 354 -20.77 19.64 4.15
CA PHE A 354 -19.59 20.42 3.76
C PHE A 354 -19.66 20.87 2.29
N LEU A 355 -20.00 19.96 1.37
CA LEU A 355 -20.13 20.28 -0.06
C LEU A 355 -21.25 21.30 -0.35
N ASN A 356 -22.26 21.40 0.53
CA ASN A 356 -23.39 22.32 0.38
C ASN A 356 -23.22 23.66 1.11
N VAL A 357 -22.41 23.71 2.16
CA VAL A 357 -22.24 24.91 3.01
C VAL A 357 -20.95 25.66 2.70
N ASP A 358 -19.84 24.97 2.44
CA ASP A 358 -18.56 25.64 2.23
C ASP A 358 -18.53 26.39 0.88
N PRO A 359 -18.20 27.70 0.86
CA PRO A 359 -18.28 28.53 -0.35
C PRO A 359 -17.44 28.03 -1.54
N ILE A 360 -16.35 27.30 -1.27
CA ILE A 360 -15.47 26.76 -2.30
C ILE A 360 -15.98 25.38 -2.71
N ALA A 361 -16.34 24.55 -1.74
CA ALA A 361 -16.79 23.19 -1.98
C ALA A 361 -18.05 23.12 -2.84
N ARG A 362 -18.97 24.08 -2.64
CA ARG A 362 -20.20 24.25 -3.43
C ARG A 362 -19.96 24.44 -4.92
N GLN A 363 -18.82 25.01 -5.31
CA GLN A 363 -18.52 25.30 -6.71
C GLN A 363 -18.21 24.02 -7.47
N HIS A 364 -17.52 23.07 -6.84
CA HIS A 364 -17.13 21.82 -7.47
C HIS A 364 -18.06 20.65 -7.16
N LYS A 365 -18.91 20.74 -6.12
CA LYS A 365 -19.92 19.73 -5.75
C LYS A 365 -19.36 18.30 -5.69
N GLY A 366 -18.17 18.16 -5.09
CA GLY A 366 -17.52 16.86 -4.99
C GLY A 366 -16.84 16.34 -6.26
N LYS A 367 -16.82 17.08 -7.38
CA LYS A 367 -16.14 16.68 -8.62
C LYS A 367 -14.77 17.33 -8.75
N LEU A 368 -13.74 16.54 -9.06
CA LEU A 368 -12.40 17.02 -9.35
C LEU A 368 -12.09 16.96 -10.84
N PHE A 369 -12.32 15.80 -11.45
CA PHE A 369 -11.97 15.59 -12.84
C PHE A 369 -12.99 16.27 -13.75
N VAL A 370 -12.50 17.12 -14.63
CA VAL A 370 -13.27 17.74 -15.70
C VAL A 370 -12.61 17.31 -17.01
N SER A 371 -13.33 16.53 -17.83
CA SER A 371 -12.84 16.14 -19.14
C SER A 371 -12.64 17.39 -19.99
N ARG A 372 -11.43 17.54 -20.53
CA ARG A 372 -11.11 18.59 -21.52
C ARG A 372 -11.22 18.08 -22.96
N PHE A 373 -11.41 16.77 -23.14
CA PHE A 373 -11.61 16.17 -24.45
C PHE A 373 -13.05 16.44 -24.90
N GLY A 374 -13.18 17.05 -26.08
CA GLY A 374 -14.44 17.17 -26.80
C GLY A 374 -14.77 15.89 -27.58
N VAL A 375 -15.55 16.03 -28.65
CA VAL A 375 -15.74 14.95 -29.62
C VAL A 375 -14.41 14.71 -30.32
N VAL A 376 -13.89 13.48 -30.22
CA VAL A 376 -12.71 13.04 -30.96
C VAL A 376 -13.15 12.33 -32.23
N ASP A 377 -12.39 12.49 -33.31
CA ASP A 377 -12.65 11.81 -34.57
C ASP A 377 -12.62 10.29 -34.35
N LYS A 378 -13.65 9.61 -34.85
CA LYS A 378 -13.71 8.16 -34.80
C LYS A 378 -12.79 7.62 -35.88
N LEU A 379 -12.15 6.49 -35.60
CA LEU A 379 -11.44 5.75 -36.63
C LEU A 379 -12.44 5.26 -37.68
N ASP A 380 -12.14 5.51 -38.95
CA ASP A 380 -13.00 5.11 -40.09
C ASP A 380 -13.03 3.59 -40.31
N GLY A 381 -12.15 2.84 -39.65
CA GLY A 381 -12.05 1.39 -39.76
C GLY A 381 -11.25 0.75 -38.62
N PRO A 382 -11.15 -0.58 -38.60
CA PRO A 382 -10.34 -1.30 -37.63
C PRO A 382 -8.85 -0.97 -37.81
N ILE A 383 -8.11 -0.94 -36.70
CA ILE A 383 -6.64 -0.89 -36.73
C ILE A 383 -6.14 -2.28 -37.12
N ILE A 384 -5.43 -2.37 -38.25
CA ILE A 384 -4.78 -3.59 -38.70
C ILE A 384 -3.32 -3.55 -38.22
N PHE A 385 -2.90 -4.56 -37.46
CA PHE A 385 -1.51 -4.73 -37.09
C PHE A 385 -0.80 -5.48 -38.23
N GLU A 386 0.11 -4.83 -38.93
CA GLU A 386 0.96 -5.45 -39.95
C GLU A 386 2.41 -5.46 -39.47
N ASN A 387 3.05 -6.63 -39.42
CA ASN A 387 4.46 -6.81 -39.03
C ASN A 387 4.81 -6.25 -37.63
N VAL A 388 3.95 -6.50 -36.63
CA VAL A 388 4.13 -5.90 -35.30
C VAL A 388 4.75 -6.89 -34.32
N THR A 389 5.95 -6.56 -33.85
CA THR A 389 6.62 -7.29 -32.77
C THR A 389 6.51 -6.52 -31.45
N LYS A 390 5.92 -7.15 -30.43
CA LYS A 390 6.00 -6.67 -29.04
C LYS A 390 6.99 -7.55 -28.28
N ARG A 391 8.06 -6.96 -27.76
CA ARG A 391 9.03 -7.64 -26.87
C ARG A 391 9.27 -6.86 -25.58
N TYR A 392 9.38 -7.59 -24.47
CA TYR A 392 10.02 -7.06 -23.27
C TYR A 392 11.51 -7.31 -23.36
N ARG A 393 12.30 -6.28 -23.07
CA ARG A 393 13.76 -6.35 -23.04
C ARG A 393 14.25 -6.01 -21.64
N SER A 394 14.79 -7.00 -20.95
CA SER A 394 15.48 -6.82 -19.67
C SER A 394 16.98 -6.92 -19.90
N VAL A 395 17.73 -5.91 -19.48
CA VAL A 395 19.19 -5.95 -19.53
C VAL A 395 19.68 -6.43 -18.16
N LEU A 396 20.26 -7.62 -18.12
CA LEU A 396 20.98 -8.09 -16.95
C LEU A 396 22.31 -7.34 -16.88
N ASP A 397 22.45 -6.47 -15.88
CA ASP A 397 23.69 -5.75 -15.61
C ASP A 397 24.34 -6.30 -14.33
N ILE A 398 25.39 -7.08 -14.51
CA ILE A 398 26.11 -7.73 -13.41
C ILE A 398 27.13 -6.79 -12.73
N SER A 399 27.34 -5.58 -13.26
CA SER A 399 28.37 -4.65 -12.75
C SER A 399 28.18 -4.27 -11.28
N LYS A 400 26.95 -4.39 -10.77
CA LYS A 400 26.58 -4.07 -9.39
C LYS A 400 26.61 -5.28 -8.43
N LEU A 401 26.95 -6.48 -8.92
CA LEU A 401 27.10 -7.68 -8.09
C LEU A 401 28.50 -7.73 -7.46
N SER A 402 28.69 -8.53 -6.40
CA SER A 402 30.03 -8.76 -5.84
C SER A 402 30.95 -9.42 -6.87
N LYS A 403 32.26 -9.21 -6.75
CA LYS A 403 33.24 -9.71 -7.73
C LYS A 403 33.17 -11.24 -7.89
N GLU A 404 32.97 -11.97 -6.80
CA GLU A 404 32.78 -13.43 -6.81
C GLU A 404 31.53 -13.86 -7.61
N LEU A 405 30.39 -13.18 -7.42
CA LEU A 405 29.17 -13.45 -8.20
C LEU A 405 29.32 -13.04 -9.67
N GLN A 406 30.02 -11.95 -9.93
CA GLN A 406 30.37 -11.56 -11.30
C GLN A 406 31.21 -12.65 -11.96
N ASP A 407 32.26 -13.14 -11.30
CA ASP A 407 33.18 -14.12 -11.86
C ASP A 407 32.46 -15.46 -12.13
N VAL A 408 31.57 -15.90 -11.23
CA VAL A 408 30.70 -17.06 -11.45
C VAL A 408 29.76 -16.83 -12.65
N LEU A 409 29.05 -15.71 -12.69
CA LEU A 409 28.12 -15.42 -13.78
C LEU A 409 28.83 -15.22 -15.13
N ARG A 410 30.04 -14.66 -15.14
CA ARG A 410 30.91 -14.57 -16.31
C ARG A 410 31.39 -15.95 -16.76
N ALA A 411 31.73 -16.84 -15.83
CA ALA A 411 32.05 -18.25 -16.14
C ALA A 411 30.86 -18.99 -16.78
N PHE A 412 29.62 -18.60 -16.45
CA PHE A 412 28.40 -19.05 -17.14
C PHE A 412 28.02 -18.21 -18.38
N GLY A 413 28.89 -17.29 -18.84
CA GLY A 413 28.70 -16.49 -20.05
C GLY A 413 27.71 -15.32 -19.93
N ALA A 414 27.38 -14.88 -18.72
CA ALA A 414 26.37 -13.85 -18.46
C ALA A 414 26.97 -12.43 -18.27
N GLU A 415 27.91 -12.00 -19.12
CA GLU A 415 28.55 -10.67 -19.02
C GLU A 415 27.60 -9.51 -19.26
N ARG A 416 26.62 -9.68 -20.17
CA ARG A 416 25.52 -8.75 -20.42
C ARG A 416 24.45 -9.47 -21.22
N ARG A 417 23.52 -10.14 -20.53
CA ARG A 417 22.44 -10.87 -21.22
C ARG A 417 21.25 -9.94 -21.40
N VAL A 418 20.93 -9.66 -22.66
CA VAL A 418 19.65 -9.08 -23.01
C VAL A 418 18.64 -10.22 -22.99
N VAL A 419 17.82 -10.28 -21.94
CA VAL A 419 16.70 -11.23 -21.88
C VAL A 419 15.56 -10.60 -22.64
N GLU A 420 15.29 -11.14 -23.83
CA GLU A 420 14.16 -10.74 -24.64
C GLU A 420 13.02 -11.74 -24.47
N ARG A 421 11.84 -11.22 -24.18
CA ARG A 421 10.62 -12.02 -24.11
C ARG A 421 9.62 -11.47 -25.12
N TYR A 422 9.33 -12.26 -26.14
CA TYR A 422 8.36 -11.92 -27.17
C TYR A 422 6.94 -12.14 -26.64
N VAL A 423 6.08 -11.14 -26.85
CA VAL A 423 4.65 -11.16 -26.53
C VAL A 423 3.85 -11.37 -27.82
N LEU A 424 4.27 -10.68 -28.89
CA LEU A 424 3.78 -10.85 -30.25
C LEU A 424 5.00 -10.91 -31.15
N ARG A 425 5.03 -11.87 -32.08
CA ARG A 425 6.08 -12.06 -33.07
C ARG A 425 5.42 -12.52 -34.36
N ASP A 426 5.31 -11.60 -35.32
CA ASP A 426 5.08 -11.90 -36.73
C ASP A 426 6.42 -12.02 -37.47
#